data_AF-A0A5R8WWU5-F1
#
_entry.id   AF-A0A5R8WWU5-F1
#
_cell.length_a   1.000
_cell.length_b   1.000
_cell.length_c   1.000
_cell.angle_alpha   90.00
_cell.angle_beta   90.00
_cell.angle_gamma   90.00
#
_symmetry.space_group_name_H-M   'P 1'
#
loop_
_entity.id
_entity.type
_entity.pdbx_description
1 polymer ?
#
loop_
_entity_poly.entity_id
_entity_poly.type
_entity_poly.pdbx_seq_one_letter_code
_entity_poly.pdbx_strand_id
1 'polypeptide(L)'
;MAVLSYDKTDEYFYRDSRKELFGGATNLELTPRELVLTDSLLQQSVAAWNRYQRQHGYTGPLLNSKGYKRQLIAVIDTAGEKRVWINGFCGADGSGWKKRIIQVWDGGICYFNVKLNLSRKTWEELDVNNE
;
A
#
# COMPACT_ATOMS: atom_id res chain seq x y z
N MET A 1 -0.98 7.93 -9.27
CA MET A 1 -0.03 7.47 -8.24
C MET A 1 0.80 8.66 -7.76
N ALA A 2 1.24 8.64 -6.50
CA ALA A 2 2.22 9.56 -5.91
C ALA A 2 3.22 8.74 -5.08
N VAL A 3 4.50 9.04 -5.19
CA VAL A 3 5.54 8.51 -4.30
C VAL A 3 5.80 9.60 -3.27
N LEU A 4 5.64 9.27 -2.00
CA LEU A 4 5.87 10.17 -0.88
C LEU A 4 7.20 9.81 -0.25
N SER A 5 7.98 10.82 0.14
CA SER A 5 9.18 10.60 0.91
C SER A 5 8.83 10.00 2.27
N TYR A 6 9.64 9.05 2.72
CA TYR A 6 9.50 8.49 4.05
C TYR A 6 9.85 9.54 5.11
N ASP A 7 8.88 9.83 5.99
CA ASP A 7 9.05 10.72 7.12
C ASP A 7 8.70 9.98 8.41
N LYS A 8 9.73 9.71 9.23
CA LYS A 8 9.58 9.05 10.53
C LYS A 8 8.80 9.87 11.57
N THR A 9 8.55 11.15 11.30
CA THR A 9 7.78 12.05 12.16
C THR A 9 6.31 12.12 11.77
N ASP A 10 5.92 11.48 10.67
CA ASP A 10 4.51 11.33 10.29
C ASP A 10 3.83 10.32 11.23
N GLU A 11 3.22 10.84 12.30
CA GLU A 11 2.53 10.05 13.33
C GLU A 11 1.45 9.12 12.77
N TYR A 12 0.90 9.42 11.58
CA TYR A 12 -0.14 8.61 10.94
C TYR A 12 0.40 7.39 10.20
N PHE A 13 1.60 7.50 9.62
CA PHE A 13 2.32 6.32 9.14
C PHE A 13 2.80 5.44 10.31
N TYR A 14 3.11 6.07 11.45
CA TYR A 14 3.84 5.46 12.56
C TYR A 14 2.97 4.82 13.66
N ARG A 15 1.64 4.78 13.50
CA ARG A 15 0.69 4.42 14.57
C ARG A 15 0.47 2.92 14.83
N ASP A 16 0.84 2.01 13.91
CA ASP A 16 0.57 0.55 13.97
C ASP A 16 1.73 -0.30 13.38
N SER A 17 1.49 -1.59 13.05
CA SER A 17 2.38 -2.65 12.47
C SER A 17 3.40 -2.23 11.40
N ARG A 18 3.31 -1.00 10.90
CA ARG A 18 4.32 -0.33 10.06
C ARG A 18 5.54 0.13 10.87
N LYS A 19 5.42 0.46 12.15
CA LYS A 19 6.57 0.85 12.98
C LYS A 19 7.62 -0.25 13.09
N GLU A 20 7.21 -1.51 13.12
CA GLU A 20 8.14 -2.66 13.13
C GLU A 20 8.95 -2.75 11.83
N LEU A 21 8.29 -2.56 10.68
CA LEU A 21 8.93 -2.66 9.36
C LEU A 21 9.69 -1.39 8.94
N PHE A 22 9.23 -0.22 9.39
CA PHE A 22 9.70 1.07 8.89
C PHE A 22 10.43 1.91 9.96
N GLY A 23 10.35 1.56 11.26
CA GLY A 23 10.81 2.41 12.36
C GLY A 23 12.29 2.80 12.34
N GLY A 24 13.15 1.91 11.86
CA GLY A 24 14.58 2.18 11.65
C GLY A 24 14.98 2.34 10.17
N ALA A 25 14.01 2.41 9.28
CA ALA A 25 14.24 2.38 7.84
C ALA A 25 14.73 3.74 7.30
N THR A 26 15.29 3.73 6.10
CA THR A 26 15.68 4.95 5.36
C THR A 26 14.87 5.10 4.09
N ASN A 27 14.60 6.33 3.66
CA ASN A 27 13.89 6.60 2.40
C ASN A 27 14.55 5.89 1.21
N LEU A 28 13.72 5.34 0.32
CA LEU A 28 14.14 4.73 -0.93
C LEU A 28 13.46 5.45 -2.10
N GLU A 29 14.26 5.97 -3.02
CA GLU A 29 13.76 6.42 -4.31
C GLU A 29 13.57 5.21 -5.24
N LEU A 30 12.34 4.98 -5.70
CA LEU A 30 12.02 3.86 -6.58
C LEU A 30 12.45 4.15 -8.02
N THR A 31 13.19 3.21 -8.61
CA THR A 31 13.50 3.22 -10.05
C THR A 31 12.27 2.88 -10.89
N PRO A 32 12.27 3.18 -12.21
CA PRO A 32 11.19 2.77 -13.10
C PRO A 32 10.90 1.27 -13.10
N ARG A 33 11.95 0.43 -12.96
CA ARG A 33 11.80 -1.02 -12.88
C ARG A 33 11.12 -1.46 -11.58
N GLU A 34 11.47 -0.83 -10.46
CA GLU A 34 10.85 -1.10 -9.17
C GLU A 34 9.39 -0.63 -9.12
N LEU A 35 9.06 0.47 -9.80
CA LEU A 35 7.67 0.90 -9.96
C LEU A 35 6.83 -0.12 -10.76
N VAL A 36 7.39 -0.69 -11.83
CA VAL A 36 6.73 -1.77 -12.58
C VAL A 36 6.55 -3.02 -11.72
N LEU A 37 7.58 -3.42 -10.97
CA LEU A 37 7.48 -4.54 -10.03
C LEU A 37 6.43 -4.29 -8.95
N THR A 38 6.39 -3.08 -8.40
CA THR A 38 5.41 -2.64 -7.40
C THR A 38 3.99 -2.79 -7.94
N ASP A 39 3.72 -2.34 -9.16
CA ASP A 39 2.41 -2.49 -9.80
C ASP A 39 2.05 -3.97 -10.02
N SER A 40 3.01 -4.78 -10.46
CA SER A 40 2.81 -6.22 -10.64
C SER A 40 2.46 -6.93 -9.33
N LEU A 41 3.18 -6.65 -8.25
CA LEU A 41 2.91 -7.26 -6.94
C LEU A 41 1.58 -6.79 -6.35
N LEU A 42 1.21 -5.52 -6.54
CA LEU A 42 -0.10 -5.01 -6.17
C LEU A 42 -1.23 -5.74 -6.92
N GLN A 43 -1.08 -5.96 -8.23
CA GLN A 43 -2.09 -6.70 -8.99
C GLN A 43 -2.22 -8.14 -8.49
N GLN A 44 -1.10 -8.78 -8.13
CA GLN A 44 -1.08 -10.13 -7.56
C GLN A 44 -1.78 -10.19 -6.20
N SER A 45 -1.51 -9.25 -5.29
CA SER A 45 -2.15 -9.24 -3.97
C SER A 45 -3.67 -9.03 -4.07
N VAL A 46 -4.12 -8.11 -4.92
CA VAL A 46 -5.56 -7.86 -5.17
C VAL A 46 -6.24 -9.11 -5.76
N ALA A 47 -5.59 -9.77 -6.72
CA ALA A 47 -6.13 -11.00 -7.30
C ALA A 47 -6.23 -12.15 -6.28
N ALA A 48 -5.22 -12.28 -5.40
CA ALA A 48 -5.22 -13.26 -4.32
C ALA A 48 -6.34 -12.99 -3.31
N TRP A 49 -6.51 -11.74 -2.89
CA TRP A 49 -7.60 -11.31 -2.00
C TRP A 49 -8.97 -11.62 -2.59
N ASN A 50 -9.22 -11.21 -3.83
CA ASN A 50 -10.50 -11.45 -4.49
C ASN A 50 -10.82 -12.95 -4.63
N ARG A 51 -9.82 -13.78 -4.92
CA ARG A 51 -9.97 -15.24 -4.96
C ARG A 51 -10.34 -15.78 -3.58
N TYR A 52 -9.63 -15.35 -2.54
CA TYR A 52 -9.90 -15.73 -1.16
C TYR A 52 -11.35 -15.38 -0.77
N GLN A 53 -11.79 -14.16 -1.04
CA GLN A 53 -13.17 -13.72 -0.75
C GLN A 53 -14.21 -14.64 -1.41
N ARG A 54 -14.05 -14.95 -2.70
CA ARG A 54 -14.98 -15.84 -3.42
C ARG A 54 -14.99 -17.25 -2.85
N GLN A 55 -13.83 -17.80 -2.51
CA GLN A 55 -13.71 -19.11 -1.88
C GLN A 55 -14.43 -19.18 -0.53
N HIS A 56 -14.56 -18.05 0.16
CA HIS A 56 -15.24 -17.93 1.46
C HIS A 56 -16.66 -17.38 1.33
N GLY A 57 -17.28 -17.48 0.15
CA GLY A 57 -18.71 -17.18 -0.04
C GLY A 57 -19.06 -15.71 -0.16
N TYR A 58 -18.09 -14.79 -0.23
CA TYR A 58 -18.38 -13.38 -0.45
C TYR A 58 -18.98 -13.16 -1.84
N THR A 59 -20.19 -12.62 -1.91
CA THR A 59 -20.92 -12.37 -3.17
C THR A 59 -20.84 -10.91 -3.63
N GLY A 60 -20.34 -10.00 -2.79
CA GLY A 60 -20.27 -8.57 -3.08
C GLY A 60 -19.24 -8.14 -4.14
N PRO A 61 -19.05 -6.81 -4.30
CA PRO A 61 -18.10 -6.25 -5.23
C PRO A 61 -16.65 -6.59 -4.87
N LEU A 62 -15.85 -6.96 -5.87
CA LEU A 62 -14.43 -7.27 -5.68
C LEU A 62 -13.58 -6.01 -5.63
N LEU A 63 -12.46 -6.09 -4.92
CA LEU A 63 -11.45 -5.05 -4.92
C LEU A 63 -10.86 -4.90 -6.34
N ASN A 64 -10.75 -3.65 -6.80
CA ASN A 64 -10.10 -3.33 -8.07
C ASN A 64 -9.04 -2.27 -7.82
N SER A 65 -7.77 -2.51 -8.16
CA SER A 65 -6.73 -1.48 -8.01
C SER A 65 -6.67 -0.51 -9.20
N LYS A 66 -7.33 -0.82 -10.32
CA LYS A 66 -7.37 0.05 -11.50
C LYS A 66 -8.28 1.26 -11.23
N GLY A 67 -7.77 2.45 -11.54
CA GLY A 67 -8.48 3.71 -11.30
C GLY A 67 -8.29 4.30 -9.91
N TYR A 68 -7.70 3.55 -8.97
CA TYR A 68 -7.48 4.04 -7.61
C TYR A 68 -6.32 5.03 -7.59
N LYS A 69 -6.49 6.08 -6.80
CA LYS A 69 -5.36 6.90 -6.35
C LYS A 69 -4.51 6.05 -5.41
N ARG A 70 -3.20 6.25 -5.49
CA ARG A 70 -2.21 5.42 -4.79
C ARG A 70 -1.11 6.30 -4.26
N GLN A 71 -0.79 6.16 -2.98
CA GLN A 71 0.37 6.75 -2.33
C GLN A 71 1.35 5.61 -2.01
N LEU A 72 2.61 5.78 -2.41
CA LEU A 72 3.67 4.81 -2.16
C LEU A 72 4.66 5.43 -1.19
N ILE A 73 5.03 4.67 -0.17
CA ILE A 73 6.18 4.98 0.68
C ILE A 73 7.15 3.81 0.53
N ALA A 74 8.35 4.11 0.07
CA ALA A 74 9.39 3.12 -0.17
C ALA A 74 10.55 3.37 0.78
N VAL A 75 11.06 2.29 1.36
CA VAL A 75 12.21 2.35 2.28
C VAL A 75 13.17 1.20 2.07
N ILE A 76 14.35 1.34 2.63
CA ILE A 76 15.25 0.24 2.97
C ILE A 76 15.11 0.01 4.48
N ASP A 77 14.65 -1.17 4.87
CA ASP A 77 14.49 -1.52 6.28
C ASP A 77 15.83 -1.81 6.98
N THR A 78 15.79 -2.10 8.28
CA THR A 78 16.99 -2.36 9.09
C THR A 78 17.72 -3.67 8.70
N ALA A 79 17.05 -4.57 7.98
CA ALA A 79 17.65 -5.78 7.41
C ALA A 79 18.25 -5.54 6.01
N GLY A 80 18.13 -4.32 5.47
CA GLY A 80 18.61 -3.98 4.12
C GLY A 80 17.64 -4.37 3.01
N GLU A 81 16.41 -4.76 3.33
CA GLU A 81 15.42 -5.11 2.33
C GLU A 81 14.64 -3.89 1.84
N LYS A 82 14.30 -3.89 0.56
CA LYS A 82 13.50 -2.84 -0.06
C LYS A 82 12.03 -3.13 0.19
N ARG A 83 11.38 -2.28 0.98
CA ARG A 83 9.96 -2.40 1.34
C ARG A 83 9.16 -1.29 0.70
N VAL A 84 7.94 -1.59 0.28
CA VAL A 84 6.98 -0.59 -0.21
C VAL A 84 5.66 -0.77 0.52
N TRP A 85 5.16 0.33 1.09
CA TRP A 85 3.79 0.42 1.56
C TRP A 85 2.95 1.21 0.56
N ILE A 86 1.79 0.67 0.22
CA ILE A 86 0.83 1.29 -0.72
C ILE A 86 -0.44 1.62 0.05
N ASN A 87 -0.85 2.88 -0.04
CA ASN A 87 -2.19 3.32 0.35
C ASN A 87 -3.04 3.56 -0.90
N GLY A 88 -4.09 2.75 -1.10
CA GLY A 88 -4.97 2.81 -2.25
C GLY A 88 -6.36 3.32 -1.87
N PHE A 89 -6.90 4.26 -2.65
CA PHE A 89 -8.25 4.80 -2.42
C PHE A 89 -8.93 5.30 -3.70
N CYS A 90 -10.26 5.23 -3.75
CA CYS A 90 -11.06 5.63 -4.92
C CYS A 90 -10.95 7.12 -5.28
N GLY A 91 -10.95 7.99 -4.27
CA GLY A 91 -11.09 9.44 -4.45
C GLY A 91 -10.41 10.22 -3.35
N ALA A 92 -10.07 11.47 -3.66
CA ALA A 92 -9.58 12.45 -2.70
C ALA A 92 -9.77 13.84 -3.28
N ASP A 93 -10.16 14.80 -2.44
CA ASP A 93 -10.37 16.17 -2.86
C ASP A 93 -9.04 16.89 -3.12
N GLY A 94 -9.00 17.63 -4.21
CA GLY A 94 -7.83 18.40 -4.63
C GLY A 94 -6.56 17.56 -4.86
N SER A 95 -5.41 18.21 -4.75
CA SER A 95 -4.08 17.60 -4.95
C SER A 95 -3.34 17.27 -3.66
N GLY A 96 -3.94 17.54 -2.49
CA GLY A 96 -3.31 17.32 -1.18
C GLY A 96 -2.88 15.87 -0.94
N TRP A 97 -3.60 14.91 -1.53
CA TRP A 97 -3.26 13.49 -1.49
C TRP A 97 -1.89 13.14 -2.11
N LYS A 98 -1.26 14.04 -2.86
CA LYS A 98 0.11 13.84 -3.36
C LYS A 98 1.19 14.27 -2.37
N LYS A 99 0.82 14.85 -1.23
CA LYS A 99 1.76 15.46 -0.26
C LYS A 99 1.63 14.90 1.15
N ARG A 100 0.45 14.40 1.54
CA ARG A 100 0.18 13.84 2.87
C ARG A 100 -0.61 12.57 2.75
N ILE A 101 -0.36 11.60 3.63
CA ILE A 101 -1.09 10.32 3.67
C ILE A 101 -2.58 10.58 3.85
N ILE A 102 -3.41 9.93 3.03
CA ILE A 102 -4.87 9.98 3.19
C ILE A 102 -5.31 8.88 4.15
N GLN A 103 -6.15 9.27 5.10
CA GLN A 103 -6.82 8.34 6.01
C GLN A 103 -8.30 8.30 5.68
N VAL A 104 -8.88 7.09 5.75
CA VAL A 104 -10.30 6.87 5.56
C VAL A 104 -10.78 6.04 6.72
N TRP A 105 -11.86 6.48 7.36
CA TRP A 105 -12.44 5.83 8.55
C TRP A 105 -13.30 4.63 8.15
N ASP A 106 -14.16 4.79 7.15
CA ASP A 106 -14.93 3.71 6.52
C ASP A 106 -14.78 3.82 5.00
N GLY A 107 -14.06 2.86 4.40
CA GLY A 107 -13.67 2.91 3.00
C GLY A 107 -14.26 1.78 2.15
N GLY A 108 -14.77 0.72 2.76
CA GLY A 108 -15.11 -0.54 2.10
C GLY A 108 -14.07 -0.95 1.05
N ILE A 109 -14.56 -1.40 -0.10
CA ILE A 109 -13.71 -1.73 -1.26
C ILE A 109 -12.90 -0.54 -1.79
N CYS A 110 -13.30 0.70 -1.45
CA CYS A 110 -12.71 1.94 -1.92
C CYS A 110 -11.47 2.39 -1.13
N TYR A 111 -11.01 1.59 -0.17
CA TYR A 111 -9.77 1.83 0.57
C TYR A 111 -9.04 0.53 0.89
N PHE A 112 -7.74 0.49 0.64
CA PHE A 112 -6.91 -0.64 1.01
C PHE A 112 -5.46 -0.24 1.29
N ASN A 113 -4.76 -1.07 2.05
CA ASN A 113 -3.33 -0.96 2.26
C ASN A 113 -2.62 -2.25 1.81
N VAL A 114 -1.43 -2.12 1.24
CA VAL A 114 -0.60 -3.28 0.84
C VAL A 114 0.84 -3.07 1.30
N LYS A 115 1.45 -4.12 1.85
CA LYS A 115 2.87 -4.19 2.15
C LYS A 115 3.57 -5.13 1.17
N LEU A 116 4.65 -4.65 0.58
CA LEU A 116 5.45 -5.36 -0.41
C LEU A 116 6.91 -5.43 0.01
N ASN A 117 7.56 -6.52 -0.39
CA ASN A 117 9.00 -6.69 -0.32
C ASN A 117 9.57 -6.85 -1.73
N LEU A 118 10.24 -5.80 -2.22
CA LEU A 118 10.82 -5.78 -3.56
C LEU A 118 12.09 -6.62 -3.65
N SER A 119 12.85 -6.77 -2.55
CA SER A 119 14.03 -7.63 -2.49
C SER A 119 13.64 -9.09 -2.70
N ARG A 120 12.56 -9.52 -2.06
CA ARG A 120 12.02 -10.89 -2.15
C ARG A 120 11.04 -11.08 -3.30
N LYS A 121 10.61 -9.99 -3.94
CA LYS A 121 9.60 -9.97 -5.01
C LYS A 121 8.27 -10.59 -4.57
N THR A 122 7.82 -10.25 -3.37
CA THR A 122 6.59 -10.78 -2.77
C THR A 122 5.72 -9.65 -2.23
N TRP A 123 4.40 -9.87 -2.25
CA TRP A 123 3.49 -9.13 -1.37
C TRP A 123 3.38 -9.87 -0.04
N GLU A 124 3.17 -9.14 1.04
CA GLU A 124 3.23 -9.69 2.40
C GLU A 124 1.90 -9.55 3.13
N GLU A 125 1.23 -8.42 2.93
CA GLU A 125 -0.04 -8.11 3.58
C GLU A 125 -0.90 -7.26 2.65
N LEU A 126 -2.21 -7.52 2.67
CA LEU A 126 -3.22 -6.69 2.05
C LEU A 126 -4.37 -6.55 3.04
N ASP A 127 -4.65 -5.31 3.44
CA ASP A 127 -5.74 -4.95 4.34
C ASP A 127 -6.77 -4.14 3.55
N VAL A 128 -8.01 -4.62 3.51
CA VAL A 128 -9.15 -3.85 2.99
C VAL A 128 -9.94 -3.37 4.19
N ASN A 129 -10.13 -2.05 4.31
CA ASN A 129 -10.95 -1.49 5.37
C ASN A 129 -12.43 -1.68 5.03
N ASN A 130 -12.94 -2.90 5.22
CA ASN A 130 -14.36 -3.22 5.17
C ASN A 130 -14.87 -3.25 6.61
N GLU A 131 -15.33 -2.11 7.15
CA GLU A 131 -16.30 -2.17 8.26
C GLU A 131 -17.63 -2.79 7.77
#